data_AF-A0A2N6QFI6-F1
#
_entry.id   AF-A0A2N6QFI6-F1
#
_cell.length_a   1.000
_cell.length_b   1.000
_cell.length_c   1.000
_cell.angle_alpha   90.00
_cell.angle_beta   90.00
_cell.angle_gamma   90.00
#
_symmetry.space_group_name_H-M   'P 1'
#
loop_
_entity.id
_entity.type
_entity.pdbx_description
1 polymer ?
#
loop_
_entity_poly.entity_id
_entity_poly.type
_entity_poly.pdbx_seq_one_letter_code
_entity_poly.pdbx_strand_id
1 'polypeptide(L)'
;MKKVLFIALGITALSACVQAPIYPPMTESEMVAATCRDLWKDSERLNREINNIRYKYQADVPTGRDAEVLEAAQTRLNQVRELSVQKMCTFG
;
A
#
# COMPACT_ATOMS: atom_id res chain seq x y z
N MET A 1 9.30 20.89 -54.48
CA MET A 1 8.24 19.96 -54.02
C MET A 1 8.64 19.43 -52.65
N LYS A 2 7.72 19.57 -51.68
CA LYS A 2 7.86 19.16 -50.27
C LYS A 2 8.01 17.65 -50.14
N LYS A 3 8.74 17.18 -49.12
CA LYS A 3 8.45 15.95 -48.36
C LYS A 3 9.26 15.99 -47.05
N VAL A 4 8.68 16.63 -46.04
CA VAL A 4 9.15 16.54 -44.65
C VAL A 4 8.45 15.32 -44.06
N LEU A 5 9.20 14.24 -43.84
CA LEU A 5 8.72 13.02 -43.21
C LEU A 5 8.66 13.26 -41.69
N PHE A 6 7.47 13.56 -41.17
CA PHE A 6 7.23 13.56 -39.73
C PHE A 6 7.02 12.12 -39.29
N ILE A 7 8.04 11.54 -38.63
CA ILE A 7 7.92 10.24 -37.95
C ILE A 7 7.07 10.48 -36.71
N ALA A 8 5.84 9.97 -36.75
CA ALA A 8 4.92 9.98 -35.63
C ALA A 8 5.54 9.22 -34.45
N LEU A 9 5.76 9.94 -33.34
CA LEU A 9 6.05 9.36 -32.04
C LEU A 9 4.89 8.43 -31.63
N GLY A 10 5.08 7.12 -31.77
CA GLY A 10 4.27 6.14 -31.10
C GLY A 10 4.62 6.12 -29.62
N ILE A 11 4.02 7.02 -28.84
CA ILE A 11 4.05 6.92 -27.38
C ILE A 11 3.07 5.81 -27.02
N THR A 12 3.56 4.57 -26.93
CA THR A 12 2.85 3.50 -26.24
C THR A 12 2.82 3.89 -24.76
N ALA A 13 1.76 4.58 -24.36
CA ALA A 13 1.44 4.78 -22.96
C ALA A 13 1.19 3.39 -22.36
N LEU A 14 2.23 2.83 -21.75
CA LEU A 14 2.10 1.68 -20.85
C LEU A 14 1.17 2.14 -19.73
N SER A 15 -0.12 1.80 -19.84
CA SER A 15 -1.02 1.85 -18.70
C SER A 15 -0.48 0.84 -17.70
N ALA A 16 0.41 1.28 -16.81
CA ALA A 16 0.79 0.51 -15.65
C ALA A 16 -0.51 0.21 -14.91
N CYS A 17 -0.97 -1.04 -14.96
CA CYS A 17 -2.05 -1.52 -14.12
C CYS A 17 -1.60 -1.28 -12.69
N VAL A 18 -2.09 -0.21 -12.06
CA VAL A 18 -1.82 0.10 -10.66
C VAL A 18 -2.53 -0.98 -9.84
N GLN A 19 -1.84 -2.11 -9.67
CA GLN A 19 -2.24 -3.14 -8.72
C GLN A 19 -1.99 -2.59 -7.32
N ALA A 20 -2.89 -2.88 -6.38
CA ALA A 20 -2.69 -2.51 -4.99
C ALA A 20 -1.34 -3.06 -4.51
N PRO A 21 -0.51 -2.24 -3.84
CA PRO A 21 0.81 -2.67 -3.40
C PRO A 21 0.66 -3.76 -2.32
N ILE A 22 1.51 -4.79 -2.39
CA ILE A 22 1.67 -5.75 -1.29
C ILE A 22 2.51 -5.06 -0.21
N TYR A 23 2.02 -5.08 1.03
CA TYR A 23 2.69 -4.46 2.17
C TYR A 23 3.63 -5.48 2.82
N PRO A 24 4.95 -5.39 2.62
CA PRO A 24 5.87 -6.33 3.24
C PRO A 24 5.88 -6.15 4.77
N PRO A 25 6.17 -7.21 5.53
CA PRO A 25 6.43 -7.11 6.96
C PRO A 25 7.52 -6.08 7.28
N MET A 26 7.44 -5.49 8.47
CA MET A 26 8.44 -4.53 8.94
C MET A 26 9.79 -5.21 9.15
N THR A 27 10.81 -4.65 8.50
CA THR A 27 12.20 -5.04 8.70
C THR A 27 12.70 -4.50 10.04
N GLU A 28 13.71 -5.15 10.62
CA GLU A 28 14.32 -4.68 11.88
C GLU A 28 14.83 -3.24 11.77
N SER A 29 15.44 -2.87 10.64
CA SER A 29 15.91 -1.51 10.39
C SER A 29 14.76 -0.49 10.39
N GLU A 30 13.62 -0.83 9.81
CA GLU A 30 12.43 0.03 9.85
C GLU A 30 11.88 0.14 11.27
N MET A 31 11.82 -0.97 12.02
CA MET A 31 11.32 -0.97 13.40
C MET A 31 12.13 -0.03 14.30
N VAL A 32 13.46 -0.05 14.15
CA VAL A 32 14.36 0.84 14.91
C VAL A 32 14.16 2.28 14.48
N ALA A 33 14.18 2.56 13.17
CA ALA A 33 14.15 3.92 12.62
C ALA A 33 12.78 4.62 12.70
N ALA A 34 11.68 3.86 12.77
CA ALA A 34 10.34 4.42 12.69
C ALA A 34 10.04 5.38 13.85
N THR A 35 9.56 6.58 13.50
CA THR A 35 9.03 7.55 14.46
C THR A 35 7.53 7.30 14.69
N CYS A 36 6.99 7.82 15.80
CA CYS A 36 5.54 7.74 16.06
C CYS A 36 4.70 8.37 14.93
N ARG A 37 5.20 9.41 14.26
CA ARG A 37 4.53 10.01 13.11
C ARG A 37 4.50 9.06 11.91
N ASP A 38 5.57 8.31 11.69
CA ASP A 38 5.64 7.35 10.59
C ASP A 38 4.71 6.18 10.86
N LEU A 39 4.70 5.66 12.10
CA LEU A 39 3.78 4.61 12.53
C LEU A 39 2.31 5.02 12.41
N TRP A 40 1.99 6.27 12.76
CA TRP A 40 0.64 6.80 12.58
C TRP A 40 0.23 6.81 11.09
N LYS A 41 1.09 7.35 10.22
CA LYS A 41 0.83 7.41 8.78
C LYS A 41 0.71 6.02 8.15
N ASP A 42 1.54 5.08 8.57
CA ASP A 42 1.49 3.70 8.09
C ASP A 42 0.19 3.03 8.54
N SER A 43 -0.19 3.18 9.81
CA SER A 43 -1.48 2.72 10.34
C SER A 43 -2.67 3.28 9.55
N GLU A 44 -2.72 4.60 9.31
CA GLU A 44 -3.79 5.24 8.53
C GLU A 44 -3.88 4.69 7.10
N ARG A 45 -2.74 4.51 6.44
CA ARG A 45 -2.67 3.95 5.09
C ARG A 45 -3.19 2.51 5.07
N LEU A 46 -2.71 1.67 5.98
CA LEU A 46 -3.09 0.26 6.07
C LEU A 46 -4.57 0.10 6.41
N ASN A 47 -5.08 0.87 7.38
CA ASN A 47 -6.51 0.85 7.72
C ASN A 47 -7.38 1.25 6.53
N ARG A 48 -6.98 2.28 5.76
CA ARG A 48 -7.70 2.68 4.54
C ARG A 48 -7.76 1.53 3.53
N GLU A 49 -6.64 0.87 3.27
CA GLU A 49 -6.59 -0.21 2.28
C GLU A 49 -7.42 -1.42 2.72
N ILE A 50 -7.27 -1.84 3.98
CA ILE A 50 -8.06 -2.91 4.58
C ILE A 50 -9.56 -2.60 4.46
N ASN A 51 -9.95 -1.37 4.76
CA ASN A 51 -11.35 -0.94 4.67
C ASN A 51 -11.85 -0.89 3.23
N ASN A 52 -11.02 -0.46 2.27
CA ASN A 52 -11.37 -0.48 0.85
C ASN A 52 -11.65 -1.90 0.36
N ILE A 53 -10.78 -2.86 0.71
CA ILE A 53 -10.96 -4.27 0.33
C ILE A 53 -12.20 -4.84 1.00
N ARG A 54 -12.39 -4.64 2.32
CA ARG A 54 -13.59 -5.10 3.03
C ARG A 54 -14.87 -4.47 2.46
N TYR A 55 -14.83 -3.20 2.06
CA TYR A 55 -15.96 -2.54 1.44
C TYR A 55 -16.30 -3.14 0.07
N LYS A 56 -15.29 -3.47 -0.73
CA LYS A 56 -15.47 -4.16 -2.03
C LYS A 56 -16.13 -5.53 -1.87
N TYR A 57 -15.80 -6.25 -0.80
CA TYR A 57 -16.32 -7.60 -0.52
C TYR A 57 -17.32 -7.61 0.66
N GLN A 58 -18.21 -6.62 0.76
CA GLN A 58 -19.15 -6.55 1.90
C GLN A 58 -20.02 -7.79 2.11
N ALA A 59 -20.35 -8.50 1.03
CA ALA A 59 -21.24 -9.67 1.04
C ALA A 59 -20.50 -10.99 0.72
N ASP A 60 -19.17 -10.96 0.62
CA ASP A 60 -18.38 -12.12 0.20
C ASP A 60 -16.98 -12.09 0.86
N VAL A 61 -16.15 -13.10 0.58
CA VAL A 61 -14.77 -13.16 1.06
C VAL A 61 -13.82 -12.64 -0.04
N PRO A 62 -12.83 -11.79 0.30
CA PRO A 62 -11.79 -11.40 -0.63
C PRO A 62 -11.08 -12.63 -1.23
N THR A 63 -10.82 -12.59 -2.54
CA THR A 63 -10.17 -13.68 -3.27
C THR A 63 -9.04 -13.14 -4.16
N GLY A 64 -8.13 -14.04 -4.56
CA GLY A 64 -6.98 -13.70 -5.39
C GLY A 64 -6.09 -12.64 -4.75
N ARG A 65 -5.67 -11.65 -5.55
CA ARG A 65 -4.74 -10.59 -5.11
C ARG A 65 -5.26 -9.80 -3.91
N ASP A 66 -6.56 -9.54 -3.83
CA ASP A 66 -7.12 -8.74 -2.73
C ASP A 66 -7.06 -9.49 -1.39
N ALA A 67 -7.11 -10.82 -1.41
CA ALA A 67 -6.88 -11.64 -0.22
C ALA A 67 -5.42 -11.52 0.25
N GLU A 68 -4.47 -11.64 -0.68
CA GLU A 68 -3.02 -11.48 -0.39
C GLU A 68 -2.71 -10.10 0.17
N VAL A 69 -3.25 -9.03 -0.45
CA VAL A 69 -3.05 -7.65 0.00
C VAL A 69 -3.67 -7.43 1.37
N LEU A 70 -4.87 -7.96 1.62
CA LEU A 70 -5.53 -7.85 2.91
C LEU A 70 -4.73 -8.53 4.03
N GLU A 71 -4.24 -9.75 3.79
CA GLU A 71 -3.43 -10.50 4.75
C GLU A 71 -2.12 -9.77 5.06
N ALA A 72 -1.41 -9.31 4.03
CA ALA A 72 -0.16 -8.58 4.15
C ALA A 72 -0.36 -7.23 4.88
N ALA A 73 -1.39 -6.48 4.51
CA ALA A 73 -1.72 -5.21 5.16
C ALA A 73 -2.10 -5.41 6.63
N GLN A 74 -2.87 -6.45 6.96
CA GLN A 74 -3.26 -6.75 8.33
C GLN A 74 -2.05 -7.16 9.18
N THR A 75 -1.13 -7.93 8.59
CA THR A 75 0.13 -8.33 9.25
C THR A 75 0.99 -7.11 9.56
N ARG A 76 1.23 -6.25 8.58
CA ARG A 76 2.00 -5.00 8.76
C ARG A 76 1.33 -4.09 9.79
N LEU A 77 0.00 -3.98 9.77
CA LEU A 77 -0.75 -3.14 10.72
C LEU A 77 -0.58 -3.65 12.16
N ASN A 78 -0.55 -4.95 12.38
CA ASN A 78 -0.32 -5.52 13.71
C ASN A 78 1.08 -5.15 14.21
N GLN A 79 2.12 -5.28 13.37
CA GLN A 79 3.48 -4.86 13.71
C GLN A 79 3.58 -3.37 14.02
N VAL A 80 2.92 -2.52 13.23
CA VAL A 80 2.85 -1.07 13.47
C VAL A 80 2.21 -0.78 14.83
N ARG A 81 1.12 -1.46 15.19
CA ARG A 81 0.44 -1.29 16.48
C ARG A 81 1.30 -1.74 17.65
N GLU A 82 1.92 -2.91 17.55
CA GLU A 82 2.85 -3.43 18.56
C GLU A 82 4.01 -2.46 18.79
N LEU A 83 4.64 -1.99 17.71
CA LEU A 83 5.75 -1.05 17.79
C LEU A 83 5.32 0.31 18.35
N SER A 84 4.08 0.75 18.04
CA SER A 84 3.52 1.98 18.60
C SER A 84 3.37 1.90 20.13
N VAL A 85 2.94 0.74 20.64
CA VAL A 85 2.87 0.48 22.09
C VAL A 85 4.28 0.44 22.69
N GLN A 86 5.21 -0.27 22.07
CA GLN A 86 6.60 -0.35 22.54
C GLN A 86 7.28 1.02 22.61
N LYS A 87 6.98 1.91 21.65
CA LYS A 87 7.52 3.28 21.61
C LYS A 87 6.68 4.29 22.40
N MET A 88 5.63 3.86 23.11
CA MET A 88 4.71 4.71 23.86
C MET A 88 4.15 5.87 23.03
N CYS A 89 3.83 5.60 21.75
CA CYS A 89 3.28 6.61 20.86
C CYS A 89 1.85 6.98 21.29
N THR A 90 1.59 8.27 21.50
CA THR A 90 0.25 8.82 21.63
C THR A 90 -0.18 9.44 20.31
N PHE A 91 -1.31 8.98 19.77
CA PHE A 91 -1.92 9.57 18.59
C PHE A 91 -2.96 10.57 19.05
N GLY A 92 -2.72 11.85 18.78
CA GLY A 92 -3.60 12.97 19.11
C GLY A 92 -4.02 13.72 17.86
#